data_AF-A0AAV8CZL7-F1
#
_entry.id   AF-A0AAV8CZL7-F1
#
_cell.length_a   1.000
_cell.length_b   1.000
_cell.length_c   1.000
_cell.angle_alpha   90.00
_cell.angle_beta   90.00
_cell.angle_gamma   90.00
#
_symmetry.space_group_name_H-M   'P 1'
#
loop_
_entity.id
_entity.type
_entity.pdbx_description
1 polymer ?
#
loop_
_entity_poly.entity_id
_entity_poly.type
_entity_poly.pdbx_seq_one_letter_code
_entity_poly.pdbx_strand_id
1 'polypeptide(L)'
;MVGRSYFLGFFFEIHFHTTTITLIYLLISILLQSKLGRGQKDKVQQFMAITGASEKVALQALKASDWHLEGAFDIFYSQPQIRAVTDTRHLEELYKRYRDPDVDMILVEGISLLCNDLQVDPQDIVMLVLSWHMKAATMCEFSCQEFIGGLQSLGVDSIPKLREKLPSLRNELRDEHKFREIYNFAFSWAREKGQKPLALDTALGMWRLLFSEKHWPLVEHWCQFLQVRHNKAISRDTWSQLLEFVKTIDPQLSNYDEEGAWPYLIDEFVEYLTENGIVPSRN
;
A
#
# COMPACT_ATOMS: atom_id res chain seq x y z
N MET A 1 -32.02 -13.25 47.26
CA MET A 1 -31.07 -13.10 46.15
C MET A 1 -31.86 -13.00 44.84
N VAL A 2 -32.41 -11.84 44.51
CA VAL A 2 -33.01 -11.55 43.19
C VAL A 2 -32.73 -10.07 42.94
N GLY A 3 -31.77 -9.74 42.09
CA GLY A 3 -31.35 -8.35 41.92
C GLY A 3 -30.02 -8.09 41.20
N ARG A 4 -29.38 -9.12 40.63
CA ARG A 4 -28.15 -8.94 39.81
C ARG A 4 -28.28 -9.37 38.35
N SER A 5 -29.38 -10.00 37.92
CA SER A 5 -29.53 -10.47 36.54
C SER A 5 -30.24 -9.50 35.58
N TYR A 6 -30.90 -8.45 36.05
CA TYR A 6 -31.61 -7.51 35.17
C TYR A 6 -30.76 -6.32 34.69
N PHE A 7 -29.60 -6.07 35.32
CA PHE A 7 -28.74 -4.93 34.97
C PHE A 7 -27.70 -5.25 33.88
N LEU A 8 -27.32 -6.52 33.71
CA LEU A 8 -26.41 -6.94 32.64
C LEU A 8 -27.10 -7.13 31.28
N GLY A 9 -28.40 -7.43 31.25
CA GLY A 9 -29.15 -7.55 29.99
C GLY A 9 -29.31 -6.21 29.27
N PHE A 10 -29.58 -5.13 30.01
CA PHE A 10 -29.80 -3.80 29.44
C PHE A 10 -28.52 -3.16 28.88
N PHE A 11 -27.36 -3.47 29.47
CA PHE A 11 -26.07 -2.97 28.98
C PHE A 11 -25.60 -3.68 27.70
N PHE A 12 -25.90 -4.96 27.55
CA PHE A 12 -25.54 -5.72 26.34
C PHE A 12 -26.41 -5.31 25.13
N GLU A 13 -27.69 -5.02 25.35
CA GLU A 13 -28.63 -4.64 24.29
C GLU A 13 -28.34 -3.23 23.72
N ILE A 14 -27.95 -2.27 24.58
CA ILE A 14 -27.55 -0.92 24.15
C ILE A 14 -26.21 -0.94 23.41
N HIS A 15 -25.25 -1.78 23.85
CA HIS A 15 -23.94 -1.86 23.21
C HIS A 15 -24.01 -2.58 21.85
N PHE A 16 -24.87 -3.60 21.71
CA PHE A 16 -25.06 -4.28 20.43
C PHE A 16 -25.73 -3.37 19.40
N HIS A 17 -26.73 -2.59 19.81
CA HIS A 17 -27.46 -1.66 18.95
C HIS A 17 -26.59 -0.48 18.48
N THR A 18 -25.71 0.05 19.33
CA THR A 18 -24.76 1.11 18.94
C THR A 18 -23.68 0.62 17.98
N THR A 19 -23.15 -0.61 18.14
CA THR A 19 -22.23 -1.19 17.14
C THR A 19 -22.89 -1.49 15.79
N THR A 20 -24.14 -1.96 15.77
CA THR A 20 -24.86 -2.20 14.50
C THR A 20 -25.19 -0.89 13.80
N ILE A 21 -25.62 0.15 14.53
CA ILE A 21 -25.86 1.48 13.95
C ILE A 21 -24.56 2.06 13.39
N THR A 22 -23.44 1.96 14.11
CA THR A 22 -22.13 2.48 13.65
C THR A 22 -21.62 1.74 12.42
N LEU A 23 -21.81 0.41 12.35
CA LEU A 23 -21.48 -0.40 11.18
C LEU A 23 -22.40 -0.11 9.99
N ILE A 24 -23.70 0.14 10.22
CA ILE A 24 -24.65 0.55 9.20
C ILE A 24 -24.30 1.95 8.66
N TYR A 25 -23.92 2.91 9.51
CA TYR A 25 -23.41 4.20 9.07
C TYR A 25 -22.10 4.09 8.30
N LEU A 26 -21.18 3.21 8.70
CA LEU A 26 -19.93 2.96 8.00
C LEU A 26 -20.18 2.29 6.64
N LEU A 27 -21.06 1.29 6.57
CA LEU A 27 -21.50 0.64 5.33
C LEU A 27 -22.26 1.60 4.42
N ILE A 28 -23.14 2.46 4.95
CA ILE A 28 -23.81 3.52 4.20
C ILE A 28 -22.77 4.55 3.70
N SER A 29 -21.75 4.91 4.49
CA SER A 29 -20.67 5.82 4.07
C SER A 29 -19.74 5.21 3.00
N ILE A 30 -19.51 3.90 3.05
CA ILE A 30 -18.75 3.13 2.06
C ILE A 30 -19.57 2.93 0.77
N LEU A 31 -20.86 2.61 0.89
CA LEU A 31 -21.80 2.48 -0.24
C LEU A 31 -22.14 3.84 -0.88
N LEU A 32 -21.97 4.95 -0.14
CA LEU A 32 -22.02 6.34 -0.63
C LEU A 32 -20.66 6.89 -1.10
N GLN A 33 -19.69 6.04 -1.46
CA GLN A 33 -18.63 6.47 -2.38
C GLN A 33 -19.22 6.69 -3.78
N SER A 34 -20.03 7.74 -3.88
CA SER A 34 -20.43 8.37 -5.12
C SER A 34 -19.17 8.90 -5.81
N LYS A 35 -19.08 8.68 -7.13
CA LYS A 35 -18.14 9.44 -7.97
C LYS A 35 -18.39 10.93 -7.69
N LEU A 36 -17.41 11.60 -7.10
CA LEU A 36 -17.44 13.04 -6.87
C LEU A 36 -17.79 13.77 -8.17
N GLY A 37 -18.78 14.65 -8.13
CA GLY A 37 -19.11 15.52 -9.26
C GLY A 37 -17.95 16.47 -9.58
N ARG A 38 -17.86 16.98 -10.82
CA ARG A 38 -16.76 17.88 -11.23
C ARG A 38 -16.58 19.06 -10.27
N GLY A 39 -17.67 19.75 -9.90
CA GLY A 39 -17.61 20.87 -8.96
C GLY A 39 -17.22 20.50 -7.52
N GLN A 40 -17.43 19.24 -7.09
CA GLN A 40 -16.93 18.75 -5.80
C GLN A 40 -15.42 18.50 -5.86
N LYS A 41 -14.91 17.96 -6.97
CA LYS A 41 -13.47 17.77 -7.18
C LYS A 41 -12.73 19.11 -7.20
N ASP A 42 -13.29 20.12 -7.87
CA ASP A 42 -12.69 21.46 -7.93
C ASP A 42 -12.59 22.08 -6.53
N LYS A 43 -13.64 21.93 -5.70
CA LYS A 43 -13.62 22.37 -4.29
C LYS A 43 -12.60 21.62 -3.44
N VAL A 44 -12.44 20.32 -3.64
CA VAL A 44 -11.41 19.53 -2.96
C VAL A 44 -10.02 20.06 -3.33
N GLN A 45 -9.74 20.26 -4.62
CA GLN A 45 -8.44 20.80 -5.04
C GLN A 45 -8.19 22.20 -4.52
N GLN A 46 -9.19 23.09 -4.56
CA GLN A 46 -9.07 24.45 -4.05
C GLN A 46 -8.83 24.47 -2.54
N PHE A 47 -9.56 23.63 -1.80
CA PHE A 47 -9.39 23.50 -0.35
C PHE A 47 -7.98 23.01 0.00
N MET A 48 -7.50 21.96 -0.67
CA MET A 48 -6.15 21.43 -0.48
C MET A 48 -5.08 22.46 -0.83
N ALA A 49 -5.25 23.20 -1.92
CA ALA A 49 -4.30 24.24 -2.34
C ALA A 49 -4.17 25.37 -1.32
N ILE A 50 -5.26 25.74 -0.64
CA ILE A 50 -5.27 26.84 0.35
C ILE A 50 -4.77 26.36 1.72
N THR A 51 -5.16 25.16 2.14
CA THR A 51 -4.93 24.68 3.51
C THR A 51 -3.70 23.79 3.66
N GLY A 52 -3.16 23.26 2.56
CA GLY A 52 -2.16 22.20 2.57
C GLY A 52 -2.68 20.86 3.08
N ALA A 53 -4.00 20.73 3.32
CA ALA A 53 -4.60 19.52 3.86
C ALA A 53 -4.57 18.37 2.85
N SER A 54 -4.53 17.13 3.35
CA SER A 54 -4.67 15.94 2.51
C SER A 54 -6.07 15.85 1.89
N GLU A 55 -6.20 15.13 0.78
CA GLU A 55 -7.51 14.92 0.11
C GLU A 55 -8.55 14.34 1.08
N LYS A 56 -8.14 13.44 1.98
CA LYS A 56 -9.02 12.88 3.01
C LYS A 56 -9.55 13.95 3.97
N VAL A 57 -8.69 14.86 4.43
CA VAL A 57 -9.08 15.95 5.33
C VAL A 57 -9.95 16.97 4.60
N ALA A 58 -9.60 17.30 3.35
CA ALA A 58 -10.40 18.16 2.50
C ALA A 58 -11.82 17.58 2.30
N LEU A 59 -11.93 16.30 1.97
CA LEU A 59 -13.21 15.60 1.83
C LEU A 59 -14.00 15.57 3.14
N GLN A 60 -13.33 15.38 4.28
CA GLN A 60 -13.99 15.35 5.58
C GLN A 60 -14.53 16.74 5.96
N ALA A 61 -13.73 17.79 5.81
CA ALA A 61 -14.13 19.17 6.09
C ALA A 61 -15.25 19.65 5.14
N LEU A 62 -15.12 19.36 3.84
CA LEU A 62 -16.13 19.70 2.83
C LEU A 62 -17.43 18.92 3.02
N LYS A 63 -17.38 17.65 3.41
CA LYS A 63 -18.61 16.92 3.75
C LYS A 63 -19.27 17.47 5.01
N ALA A 64 -18.48 17.86 6.01
CA ALA A 64 -18.99 18.44 7.26
C ALA A 64 -19.57 19.86 7.09
N SER A 65 -19.23 20.57 6.01
CA SER A 65 -19.74 21.90 5.67
C SER A 65 -20.82 21.91 4.59
N ASP A 66 -21.40 20.75 4.25
CA ASP A 66 -22.32 20.61 3.11
C ASP A 66 -21.74 21.16 1.80
N TRP A 67 -20.44 20.94 1.58
CA TRP A 67 -19.65 21.38 0.43
C TRP A 67 -19.51 22.91 0.30
N HIS A 68 -19.69 23.68 1.37
CA HIS A 68 -19.37 25.11 1.41
C HIS A 68 -17.88 25.30 1.75
N LEU A 69 -17.16 26.01 0.89
CA LEU A 69 -15.70 26.17 1.03
C LEU A 69 -15.33 26.99 2.28
N GLU A 70 -16.03 28.11 2.50
CA GLU A 70 -15.83 28.97 3.68
C GLU A 70 -16.14 28.22 4.98
N GLY A 71 -17.30 27.55 5.06
CA GLY A 71 -17.64 26.72 6.22
C GLY A 71 -16.67 25.56 6.43
N ALA A 72 -16.10 24.99 5.37
CA ALA A 72 -15.06 23.97 5.49
C ALA A 72 -13.77 24.55 6.08
N PHE A 73 -13.38 25.78 5.69
CA PHE A 73 -12.23 26.46 6.28
C PHE A 73 -12.47 26.74 7.77
N ASP A 74 -13.64 27.24 8.13
CA ASP A 74 -13.98 27.49 9.54
C ASP A 74 -13.93 26.20 10.37
N ILE A 75 -14.49 25.10 9.87
CA ILE A 75 -14.43 23.78 10.51
C ILE A 75 -12.97 23.31 10.64
N PHE A 76 -12.17 23.48 9.58
CA PHE A 76 -10.77 23.07 9.55
C PHE A 76 -9.88 23.88 10.50
N TYR A 77 -10.08 25.19 10.58
CA TYR A 77 -9.30 26.06 11.46
C TYR A 77 -9.75 26.00 12.92
N SER A 78 -11.03 25.71 13.19
CA SER A 78 -11.60 25.64 14.53
C SER A 78 -11.45 24.27 15.23
N GLN A 79 -11.28 23.17 14.49
CA GLN A 79 -11.17 21.83 15.07
C GLN A 79 -9.72 21.29 15.02
N PRO A 80 -9.02 21.18 16.17
CA PRO A 80 -7.67 20.60 16.22
C PRO A 80 -7.59 19.15 15.72
N GLN A 81 -8.70 18.40 15.82
CA GLN A 81 -8.80 17.00 15.41
C GLN A 81 -8.81 16.82 13.88
N ILE A 82 -9.25 17.84 13.14
CA ILE A 82 -9.23 17.86 11.67
C ILE A 82 -7.84 18.29 11.15
N ARG A 83 -7.00 18.86 12.03
CA ARG A 83 -5.59 19.14 11.74
C ARG A 83 -4.77 17.86 11.82
N ALA A 84 -4.85 17.03 10.80
CA ALA A 84 -3.64 16.38 10.30
C ALA A 84 -2.86 17.38 9.41
N VAL A 85 -2.66 18.61 9.91
CA VAL A 85 -1.80 19.60 9.25
C VAL A 85 -0.39 19.22 9.65
N THR A 86 0.33 18.64 8.70
CA THR A 86 1.76 18.42 8.83
C THR A 86 2.47 19.77 8.80
N ASP A 87 3.40 19.98 9.74
CA ASP A 87 4.21 21.19 9.70
C ASP A 87 5.24 21.08 8.57
N THR A 88 5.12 21.95 7.57
CA THR A 88 6.00 21.96 6.40
C THR A 88 7.45 22.23 6.80
N ARG A 89 7.70 23.01 7.86
CA ARG A 89 9.06 23.28 8.35
C ARG A 89 9.70 22.03 8.94
N HIS A 90 8.95 21.27 9.74
CA HIS A 90 9.45 19.99 10.27
C HIS A 90 9.75 18.99 9.15
N LEU A 91 8.94 18.97 8.09
CA LEU A 91 9.18 18.12 6.92
C LEU A 91 10.43 18.52 6.14
N GLU A 92 10.66 19.82 5.94
CA GLU A 92 11.89 20.32 5.33
C GLU A 92 13.13 19.99 6.18
N GLU A 93 13.03 20.08 7.50
CA GLU A 93 14.10 19.68 8.43
C GLU A 93 14.38 18.18 8.39
N LEU A 94 13.33 17.35 8.35
CA LEU A 94 13.46 15.91 8.17
C LEU A 94 14.11 15.57 6.83
N TYR A 95 13.68 16.19 5.73
CA TYR A 95 14.29 15.98 4.42
C TYR A 95 15.79 16.37 4.46
N LYS A 96 16.12 17.51 5.06
CA LYS A 96 17.52 17.97 5.24
C LYS A 96 18.38 16.99 6.04
N ARG A 97 17.80 16.23 6.98
CA ARG A 97 18.51 15.22 7.77
C ARG A 97 18.96 14.03 6.93
N TYR A 98 18.17 13.62 5.94
CA TYR A 98 18.41 12.39 5.17
C TYR A 98 18.94 12.64 3.76
N ARG A 99 18.82 13.86 3.23
CA ARG A 99 19.31 14.19 1.88
C ARG A 99 20.82 13.98 1.78
N ASP A 100 21.25 13.66 0.58
CA ASP A 100 22.65 13.63 0.20
C ASP A 100 23.26 15.06 0.26
N PRO A 101 24.54 15.20 0.67
CA PRO A 101 25.20 16.50 0.73
C PRO A 101 25.40 17.13 -0.65
N ASP A 102 25.63 16.31 -1.68
CA ASP A 102 26.04 16.74 -3.02
C ASP A 102 24.86 16.71 -4.02
N VAL A 103 23.84 15.90 -3.74
CA VAL A 103 22.66 15.73 -4.59
C VAL A 103 21.39 16.11 -3.82
N ASP A 104 20.46 16.83 -4.46
CA ASP A 104 19.15 17.15 -3.85
C ASP A 104 18.18 15.96 -3.93
N MET A 105 18.62 14.84 -3.35
CA MET A 105 17.88 13.58 -3.23
C MET A 105 18.27 12.90 -1.92
N ILE A 106 17.37 12.11 -1.34
CA ILE A 106 17.74 11.10 -0.35
C ILE A 106 18.19 9.86 -1.11
N LEU A 107 19.43 9.42 -0.93
CA LEU A 107 19.98 8.22 -1.57
C LEU A 107 20.11 7.05 -0.58
N VAL A 108 20.85 6.00 -0.93
CA VAL A 108 20.98 4.75 -0.15
C VAL A 108 21.38 5.00 1.31
N GLU A 109 22.34 5.89 1.55
CA GLU A 109 22.86 6.24 2.86
C GLU A 109 21.79 6.96 3.70
N GLY A 110 21.07 7.89 3.08
CA GLY A 110 19.95 8.61 3.67
C GLY A 110 18.78 7.70 4.04
N ILE A 111 18.43 6.77 3.14
CA ILE A 111 17.41 5.74 3.39
C ILE A 111 17.86 4.80 4.50
N SER A 112 19.12 4.40 4.54
CA SER A 112 19.65 3.56 5.61
C SER A 112 19.54 4.26 6.97
N LEU A 113 19.86 5.55 7.04
CA LEU A 113 19.68 6.35 8.24
C LEU A 113 18.20 6.48 8.65
N LEU A 114 17.31 6.70 7.68
CA LEU A 114 15.86 6.72 7.91
C LEU A 114 15.35 5.39 8.48
N CYS A 115 15.77 4.26 7.91
CA CYS A 115 15.42 2.92 8.40
C CYS A 115 15.90 2.69 9.84
N ASN A 116 17.14 3.12 10.16
CA ASN A 116 17.67 3.07 11.52
C ASN A 116 16.85 3.91 12.51
N ASP A 117 16.51 5.14 12.13
CA ASP A 117 15.68 6.04 12.94
C ASP A 117 14.24 5.49 13.10
N LEU A 118 13.73 4.77 12.10
CA LEU A 118 12.43 4.09 12.17
C LEU A 118 12.46 2.76 12.93
N GLN A 119 13.65 2.18 13.14
CA GLN A 119 13.87 0.84 13.70
C GLN A 119 13.23 -0.25 12.83
N VAL A 120 13.50 -0.18 11.52
CA VAL A 120 12.98 -1.09 10.50
C VAL A 120 14.15 -1.60 9.66
N ASP A 121 14.09 -2.87 9.25
CA ASP A 121 15.05 -3.40 8.28
C ASP A 121 14.85 -2.73 6.91
N PRO A 122 15.90 -2.26 6.20
CA PRO A 122 15.76 -1.70 4.87
C PRO A 122 15.06 -2.62 3.84
N GLN A 123 15.07 -3.93 4.07
CA GLN A 123 14.41 -4.95 3.25
C GLN A 123 13.00 -5.31 3.78
N ASP A 124 12.50 -4.67 4.83
CA ASP A 124 11.14 -4.89 5.33
C ASP A 124 10.11 -4.40 4.31
N ILE A 125 9.05 -5.19 4.12
CA ILE A 125 7.96 -4.89 3.17
C ILE A 125 7.31 -3.52 3.42
N VAL A 126 7.33 -3.02 4.66
CA VAL A 126 6.77 -1.70 4.97
C VAL A 126 7.49 -0.57 4.24
N MET A 127 8.77 -0.74 3.88
CA MET A 127 9.51 0.26 3.11
C MET A 127 8.97 0.36 1.69
N LEU A 128 8.59 -0.77 1.06
CA LEU A 128 7.90 -0.76 -0.24
C LEU A 128 6.54 -0.04 -0.14
N VAL A 129 5.76 -0.30 0.92
CA VAL A 129 4.47 0.36 1.13
C VAL A 129 4.64 1.87 1.36
N LEU A 130 5.65 2.27 2.13
CA LEU A 130 5.99 3.67 2.35
C LEU A 130 6.38 4.36 1.02
N SER A 131 7.23 3.72 0.22
CA SER A 131 7.62 4.22 -1.11
C SER A 131 6.43 4.35 -2.05
N TRP A 132 5.45 3.45 -1.98
CA TRP A 132 4.21 3.54 -2.75
C TRP A 132 3.38 4.78 -2.36
N HIS A 133 3.24 5.06 -1.06
CA HIS A 133 2.57 6.29 -0.59
C HIS A 133 3.32 7.56 -0.97
N MET A 134 4.65 7.51 -0.98
CA MET A 134 5.51 8.60 -1.47
C MET A 134 5.46 8.76 -3.00
N LYS A 135 4.85 7.81 -3.71
CA LYS A 135 4.85 7.71 -5.18
C LYS A 135 6.26 7.73 -5.76
N ALA A 136 7.19 7.09 -5.08
CA ALA A 136 8.60 7.09 -5.44
C ALA A 136 8.81 6.46 -6.83
N ALA A 137 9.55 7.15 -7.68
CA ALA A 137 9.80 6.69 -9.04
C ALA A 137 10.76 5.50 -9.10
N THR A 138 11.76 5.47 -8.22
CA THR A 138 12.86 4.50 -8.26
C THR A 138 13.21 4.02 -6.86
N MET A 139 13.59 2.75 -6.74
CA MET A 139 14.12 2.14 -5.54
C MET A 139 15.43 2.82 -5.11
N CYS A 140 15.65 2.87 -3.80
CA CYS A 140 16.87 3.43 -3.18
C CYS A 140 17.09 4.93 -3.39
N GLU A 141 16.07 5.68 -3.81
CA GLU A 141 16.12 7.14 -3.87
C GLU A 141 14.75 7.76 -3.53
N PHE A 142 14.76 8.95 -2.95
CA PHE A 142 13.59 9.83 -2.86
C PHE A 142 13.97 11.26 -3.21
N SER A 143 13.20 11.87 -4.09
CA SER A 143 13.24 13.32 -4.29
C SER A 143 12.59 14.06 -3.12
N CYS A 144 12.91 15.35 -3.00
CA CYS A 144 12.25 16.26 -2.05
C CYS A 144 10.72 16.20 -2.17
N GLN A 145 10.20 16.22 -3.40
CA GLN A 145 8.76 16.20 -3.67
C GLN A 145 8.10 14.88 -3.21
N GLU A 146 8.72 13.73 -3.52
CA GLU A 146 8.20 12.42 -3.12
C GLU A 146 8.20 12.26 -1.60
N PHE A 147 9.31 12.65 -0.95
CA PHE A 147 9.45 12.52 0.50
C PHE A 147 8.49 13.43 1.25
N ILE A 148 8.52 14.75 0.98
CA ILE A 148 7.66 15.73 1.65
C ILE A 148 6.20 15.46 1.31
N GLY A 149 5.85 15.34 0.02
CA GLY A 149 4.47 15.12 -0.41
C GLY A 149 3.89 13.81 0.12
N GLY A 150 4.69 12.74 0.15
CA GLY A 150 4.29 11.46 0.72
C GLY A 150 3.99 11.55 2.22
N LEU A 151 4.89 12.11 3.01
CA LEU A 151 4.68 12.28 4.46
C LEU A 151 3.50 13.21 4.77
N GLN A 152 3.33 14.29 3.99
CA GLN A 152 2.15 15.16 4.08
C GLN A 152 0.86 14.37 3.87
N SER A 153 0.79 13.55 2.82
CA SER A 153 -0.39 12.73 2.51
C SER A 153 -0.72 11.73 3.62
N LEU A 154 0.31 11.24 4.33
CA LEU A 154 0.19 10.32 5.46
C LEU A 154 -0.18 11.01 6.78
N GLY A 155 -0.13 12.34 6.83
CA GLY A 155 -0.33 13.13 8.05
C GLY A 155 0.85 13.03 9.02
N VAL A 156 2.06 12.81 8.51
CA VAL A 156 3.28 12.57 9.29
C VAL A 156 4.25 13.74 9.07
N ASP A 157 4.83 14.26 10.14
CA ASP A 157 5.83 15.35 10.13
C ASP A 157 7.01 15.09 11.08
N SER A 158 7.11 13.87 11.63
CA SER A 158 8.14 13.48 12.59
C SER A 158 8.36 11.96 12.57
N ILE A 159 9.57 11.52 12.93
CA ILE A 159 9.92 10.09 12.99
C ILE A 159 9.04 9.29 13.97
N PRO A 160 8.71 9.80 15.19
CA PRO A 160 7.78 9.09 16.07
C PRO A 160 6.41 8.85 15.42
N LYS A 161 5.82 9.86 14.77
CA LYS A 161 4.54 9.70 14.05
C LYS A 161 4.68 8.72 12.88
N LEU A 162 5.80 8.75 12.14
CA LEU A 162 6.03 7.79 11.05
C LEU A 162 6.09 6.36 11.59
N ARG A 163 6.81 6.15 12.70
CA ARG A 163 6.93 4.84 13.37
C ARG A 163 5.56 4.31 13.82
N GLU A 164 4.73 5.16 14.43
CA GLU A 164 3.35 4.82 14.81
C GLU A 164 2.48 4.45 13.61
N LYS A 165 2.78 4.99 12.42
CA LYS A 165 2.06 4.70 11.18
C LYS A 165 2.42 3.33 10.58
N LEU A 166 3.65 2.84 10.78
CA LEU A 166 4.16 1.62 10.11
C LEU A 166 3.24 0.39 10.23
N PRO A 167 2.66 0.05 11.41
CA PRO A 167 1.75 -1.08 11.50
C PRO A 167 0.50 -0.90 10.64
N SER A 168 -0.03 0.33 10.55
CA SER A 168 -1.17 0.63 9.69
C SER A 168 -0.83 0.49 8.21
N LEU A 169 0.37 0.91 7.80
CA LEU A 169 0.86 0.75 6.43
C LEU A 169 0.97 -0.73 6.06
N ARG A 170 1.57 -1.56 6.92
CA ARG A 170 1.64 -3.02 6.69
C ARG A 170 0.25 -3.64 6.51
N ASN A 171 -0.71 -3.25 7.36
CA ASN A 171 -2.09 -3.75 7.27
C ASN A 171 -2.80 -3.37 5.95
N GLU A 172 -2.32 -2.38 5.20
CA GLU A 172 -2.89 -2.05 3.88
C GLU A 172 -2.71 -3.18 2.86
N LEU A 173 -1.68 -4.03 3.02
CA LEU A 173 -1.43 -5.18 2.14
C LEU A 173 -2.47 -6.29 2.27
N ARG A 174 -3.30 -6.26 3.33
CA ARG A 174 -4.43 -7.18 3.49
C ARG A 174 -5.60 -6.83 2.57
N ASP A 175 -5.65 -5.59 2.08
CA ASP A 175 -6.64 -5.19 1.10
C ASP A 175 -6.22 -5.66 -0.29
N GLU A 176 -7.07 -6.45 -0.93
CA GLU A 176 -6.80 -7.05 -2.24
C GLU A 176 -6.54 -6.02 -3.35
N HIS A 177 -7.21 -4.87 -3.29
CA HIS A 177 -7.05 -3.82 -4.27
C HIS A 177 -5.72 -3.12 -4.10
N LYS A 178 -5.40 -2.69 -2.87
CA LYS A 178 -4.13 -2.05 -2.55
C LYS A 178 -2.95 -2.97 -2.77
N PHE A 179 -3.05 -4.25 -2.40
CA PHE A 179 -2.01 -5.22 -2.69
C PHE A 179 -1.70 -5.27 -4.19
N ARG A 180 -2.74 -5.31 -5.04
CA ARG A 180 -2.55 -5.29 -6.50
C ARG A 180 -1.87 -3.99 -6.97
N GLU A 181 -2.25 -2.85 -6.41
CA GLU A 181 -1.61 -1.57 -6.75
C GLU A 181 -0.13 -1.54 -6.34
N ILE A 182 0.19 -1.99 -5.12
CA ILE A 182 1.56 -2.05 -4.58
C ILE A 182 2.39 -3.08 -5.35
N TYR A 183 1.82 -4.24 -5.67
CA TYR A 183 2.47 -5.27 -6.49
C TYR A 183 2.87 -4.72 -7.86
N ASN A 184 1.97 -4.00 -8.54
CA ASN A 184 2.25 -3.40 -9.85
C ASN A 184 3.22 -2.21 -9.77
N PHE A 185 3.17 -1.47 -8.66
CA PHE A 185 4.13 -0.40 -8.37
C PHE A 185 5.54 -0.96 -8.20
N ALA A 186 5.71 -2.05 -7.45
CA ALA A 186 7.00 -2.66 -7.15
C ALA A 186 7.82 -2.96 -8.42
N PHE A 187 7.18 -3.43 -9.50
CA PHE A 187 7.87 -3.66 -10.77
C PHE A 187 8.50 -2.39 -11.34
N SER A 188 7.74 -1.29 -11.36
CA SER A 188 8.23 -0.02 -11.91
C SER A 188 9.31 0.58 -11.03
N TRP A 189 9.09 0.52 -9.72
CA TRP A 189 9.96 1.08 -8.68
C TRP A 189 11.32 0.36 -8.61
N ALA A 190 11.33 -0.97 -8.69
CA ALA A 190 12.54 -1.78 -8.60
C ALA A 190 13.38 -1.83 -9.88
N ARG A 191 12.83 -1.35 -11.00
CA ARG A 191 13.48 -1.43 -12.30
C ARG A 191 14.43 -0.26 -12.52
N GLU A 192 15.61 -0.55 -13.06
CA GLU A 192 16.58 0.48 -13.45
C GLU A 192 16.01 1.48 -14.48
N LYS A 193 16.42 2.75 -14.34
CA LYS A 193 16.02 3.83 -15.26
C LYS A 193 16.46 3.49 -16.69
N GLY A 194 15.53 3.61 -17.63
CA GLY A 194 15.76 3.34 -19.06
C GLY A 194 15.59 1.88 -19.47
N GLN A 195 15.54 0.93 -18.54
CA GLN A 195 15.27 -0.47 -18.87
C GLN A 195 13.77 -0.72 -19.01
N LYS A 196 13.39 -1.66 -19.89
CA LYS A 196 12.01 -2.13 -20.02
C LYS A 196 11.70 -3.29 -19.06
N PRO A 197 12.49 -4.39 -19.05
CA PRO A 197 12.30 -5.49 -18.12
C PRO A 197 12.98 -5.23 -16.77
N LEU A 198 12.57 -5.98 -15.75
CA LEU A 198 13.16 -6.01 -14.42
C LEU A 198 14.25 -7.08 -14.36
N ALA A 199 15.42 -6.78 -13.81
CA ALA A 199 16.49 -7.77 -13.64
C ALA A 199 16.00 -8.98 -12.82
N LEU A 200 16.46 -10.18 -13.18
CA LEU A 200 15.96 -11.42 -12.59
C LEU A 200 16.15 -11.42 -11.06
N ASP A 201 17.37 -11.20 -10.58
CA ASP A 201 17.67 -11.23 -9.14
C ASP A 201 16.80 -10.24 -8.34
N THR A 202 16.57 -9.04 -8.89
CA THR A 202 15.67 -8.06 -8.29
C THR A 202 14.22 -8.54 -8.27
N ALA A 203 13.74 -9.14 -9.36
CA ALA A 203 12.38 -9.70 -9.42
C ALA A 203 12.18 -10.83 -8.39
N LEU A 204 13.16 -11.73 -8.25
CA LEU A 204 13.16 -12.80 -7.25
C LEU A 204 13.07 -12.25 -5.83
N GLY A 205 13.91 -11.25 -5.50
CA GLY A 205 13.86 -10.58 -4.19
C GLY A 205 12.52 -9.91 -3.91
N MET A 206 11.97 -9.20 -4.90
CA MET A 206 10.67 -8.53 -4.77
C MET A 206 9.51 -9.52 -4.58
N TRP A 207 9.49 -10.63 -5.31
CA TRP A 207 8.43 -11.64 -5.12
C TRP A 207 8.49 -12.30 -3.75
N ARG A 208 9.69 -12.66 -3.27
CA ARG A 208 9.85 -13.18 -1.90
C ARG A 208 9.34 -12.20 -0.86
N LEU A 209 9.66 -10.92 -1.03
CA LEU A 209 9.21 -9.85 -0.14
C LEU A 209 7.68 -9.67 -0.18
N LEU A 210 7.07 -9.65 -1.36
CA LEU A 210 5.62 -9.46 -1.51
C LEU A 210 4.82 -10.67 -0.97
N PHE A 211 5.30 -11.88 -1.24
CA PHE A 211 4.62 -13.11 -0.84
C PHE A 211 5.00 -13.60 0.57
N SER A 212 5.89 -12.90 1.28
CA SER A 212 6.06 -13.13 2.73
C SER A 212 4.86 -12.61 3.53
N GLU A 213 4.25 -11.50 3.10
CA GLU A 213 3.02 -10.96 3.70
C GLU A 213 1.77 -11.65 3.13
N LYS A 214 1.71 -11.82 1.80
CA LYS A 214 0.63 -12.54 1.13
C LYS A 214 1.07 -13.95 0.79
N HIS A 215 1.00 -14.85 1.77
CA HIS A 215 1.57 -16.17 1.65
C HIS A 215 1.11 -16.91 0.38
N TRP A 216 2.08 -17.16 -0.51
CA TRP A 216 1.92 -18.03 -1.67
C TRP A 216 2.89 -19.23 -1.55
N PRO A 217 2.39 -20.47 -1.37
CA PRO A 217 3.24 -21.63 -1.08
C PRO A 217 4.26 -21.98 -2.17
N LEU A 218 4.01 -21.55 -3.42
CA LEU A 218 4.86 -21.90 -4.56
C LEU A 218 5.92 -20.83 -4.87
N VAL A 219 6.06 -19.76 -4.06
CA VAL A 219 6.99 -18.66 -4.34
C VAL A 219 8.45 -19.11 -4.50
N GLU A 220 8.94 -20.00 -3.64
CA GLU A 220 10.32 -20.49 -3.76
C GLU A 220 10.50 -21.42 -4.96
N HIS A 221 9.49 -22.24 -5.28
CA HIS A 221 9.52 -23.09 -6.47
C HIS A 221 9.53 -22.24 -7.74
N TRP A 222 8.74 -21.16 -7.79
CA TRP A 222 8.75 -20.17 -8.87
C TRP A 222 10.12 -19.52 -9.02
N CYS A 223 10.73 -19.10 -7.90
CA CYS A 223 12.04 -18.49 -7.92
C CYS A 223 13.13 -19.45 -8.44
N GLN A 224 13.11 -20.70 -7.98
CA GLN A 224 14.04 -21.74 -8.43
C GLN A 224 13.85 -22.07 -9.91
N PHE A 225 12.60 -22.23 -10.36
CA PHE A 225 12.25 -22.45 -11.76
C PHE A 225 12.85 -21.36 -12.66
N LEU A 226 12.64 -20.09 -12.30
CA LEU A 226 13.16 -18.98 -13.08
C LEU A 226 14.69 -18.95 -13.13
N GLN A 227 15.37 -19.32 -12.04
CA GLN A 227 16.83 -19.39 -12.02
C GLN A 227 17.37 -20.53 -12.90
N VAL A 228 16.70 -21.68 -12.91
CA VAL A 228 17.18 -22.88 -13.61
C VAL A 228 16.80 -22.90 -15.09
N ARG A 229 15.57 -22.50 -15.43
CA ARG A 229 15.01 -22.64 -16.79
C ARG A 229 14.90 -21.34 -17.57
N HIS A 230 14.52 -20.24 -16.91
CA HIS A 230 14.29 -18.98 -17.60
C HIS A 230 15.57 -18.15 -17.75
N ASN A 231 16.28 -17.92 -16.64
CA ASN A 231 17.52 -17.17 -16.48
C ASN A 231 17.60 -15.85 -17.28
N LYS A 232 16.50 -15.09 -17.31
CA LYS A 232 16.35 -13.84 -18.06
C LYS A 232 15.57 -12.81 -17.25
N ALA A 233 15.69 -11.54 -17.68
CA ALA A 233 14.96 -10.42 -17.09
C ALA A 233 13.45 -10.57 -17.28
N ILE A 234 12.68 -10.15 -16.27
CA ILE A 234 11.24 -10.32 -16.18
C ILE A 234 10.51 -9.17 -16.86
N SER A 235 9.55 -9.49 -17.73
CA SER A 235 8.70 -8.50 -18.39
C SER A 235 7.57 -8.03 -17.46
N ARG A 236 7.00 -6.85 -17.75
CA ARG A 236 5.82 -6.33 -17.01
C ARG A 236 4.59 -7.23 -17.17
N ASP A 237 4.46 -7.86 -18.33
CA ASP A 237 3.36 -8.79 -18.61
C ASP A 237 3.49 -10.02 -17.72
N THR A 238 4.64 -10.71 -17.77
CA THR A 238 4.97 -11.84 -16.90
C THR A 238 4.73 -11.52 -15.42
N TRP A 239 5.19 -10.36 -14.96
CA TRP A 239 4.97 -9.90 -13.59
C TRP A 239 3.49 -9.81 -13.25
N SER A 240 2.69 -9.15 -14.10
CA SER A 240 1.24 -9.00 -13.89
C SER A 240 0.50 -10.34 -13.94
N GLN A 241 0.85 -11.20 -14.90
CA GLN A 241 0.21 -12.50 -15.11
C GLN A 241 0.46 -13.46 -13.95
N LEU A 242 1.65 -13.40 -13.32
CA LEU A 242 1.89 -14.20 -12.12
C LEU A 242 0.93 -13.84 -10.99
N LEU A 243 0.60 -12.55 -10.80
CA LEU A 243 -0.37 -12.17 -9.76
C LEU A 243 -1.75 -12.77 -10.05
N GLU A 244 -2.18 -12.80 -11.30
CA GLU A 244 -3.46 -13.42 -11.68
C GLU A 244 -3.43 -14.93 -11.46
N PHE A 245 -2.33 -15.59 -11.82
CA PHE A 245 -2.11 -17.01 -11.55
C PHE A 245 -2.21 -17.32 -10.05
N VAL A 246 -1.48 -16.57 -9.21
CA VAL A 246 -1.51 -16.73 -7.74
C VAL A 246 -2.91 -16.56 -7.16
N LYS A 247 -3.74 -15.71 -7.78
CA LYS A 247 -5.10 -15.43 -7.31
C LYS A 247 -6.12 -16.48 -7.73
N THR A 248 -5.94 -17.09 -8.90
CA THR A 248 -6.95 -17.90 -9.55
C THR A 248 -6.64 -19.38 -9.52
N ILE A 249 -5.37 -19.76 -9.45
CA ILE A 249 -4.92 -21.15 -9.50
C ILE A 249 -4.66 -21.67 -8.09
N ASP A 250 -5.21 -22.83 -7.78
CA ASP A 250 -4.99 -23.46 -6.49
C ASP A 250 -3.54 -23.98 -6.36
N PRO A 251 -2.97 -24.05 -5.15
CA PRO A 251 -1.57 -24.48 -4.98
C PRO A 251 -1.28 -25.94 -5.39
N GLN A 252 -2.31 -26.78 -5.54
CA GLN A 252 -2.18 -28.15 -6.06
C GLN A 252 -2.36 -28.22 -7.58
N LEU A 253 -2.58 -27.06 -8.22
CA LEU A 253 -2.90 -26.89 -9.62
C LEU A 253 -4.07 -27.76 -10.07
N SER A 254 -5.06 -28.04 -9.22
CA SER A 254 -6.21 -28.88 -9.59
C SER A 254 -7.13 -28.19 -10.61
N ASN A 255 -7.18 -26.86 -10.60
CA ASN A 255 -8.00 -26.02 -11.49
C ASN A 255 -7.20 -25.33 -12.61
N TYR A 256 -5.93 -25.67 -12.80
CA TYR A 256 -5.14 -25.18 -13.92
C TYR A 256 -5.67 -25.72 -15.26
N ASP A 257 -5.62 -24.93 -16.32
CA ASP A 257 -6.02 -25.34 -17.67
C ASP A 257 -4.85 -25.09 -18.62
N GLU A 258 -4.30 -26.17 -19.18
CA GLU A 258 -3.16 -26.13 -20.12
C GLU A 258 -3.57 -25.57 -21.49
N GLU A 259 -4.86 -25.60 -21.82
CA GLU A 259 -5.41 -24.93 -23.01
C GLU A 259 -5.83 -23.48 -22.70
N GLY A 260 -5.60 -23.04 -21.46
CA GLY A 260 -5.85 -21.68 -21.00
C GLY A 260 -4.95 -20.66 -21.68
N ALA A 261 -5.37 -19.39 -21.66
CA ALA A 261 -4.61 -18.29 -22.25
C ALA A 261 -3.46 -17.78 -21.34
N TRP A 262 -2.79 -18.68 -20.62
CA TRP A 262 -1.65 -18.32 -19.78
C TRP A 262 -0.40 -18.01 -20.64
N PRO A 263 0.51 -17.14 -20.18
CA PRO A 263 1.81 -16.99 -20.80
C PRO A 263 2.59 -18.31 -20.76
N TYR A 264 3.32 -18.62 -21.83
CA TYR A 264 4.16 -19.81 -21.93
C TYR A 264 5.07 -20.05 -20.72
N LEU A 265 5.58 -18.99 -20.08
CA LEU A 265 6.43 -19.12 -18.89
C LEU A 265 5.70 -19.70 -17.67
N ILE A 266 4.39 -19.47 -17.56
CA ILE A 266 3.54 -20.08 -16.52
C ILE A 266 3.29 -21.56 -16.86
N ASP A 267 3.05 -21.89 -18.13
CA ASP A 267 2.93 -23.30 -18.56
C ASP A 267 4.22 -24.09 -18.23
N GLU A 268 5.38 -23.54 -18.58
CA GLU A 268 6.69 -24.14 -18.27
C GLU A 268 6.91 -24.31 -16.75
N PHE A 269 6.35 -23.41 -15.94
CA PHE A 269 6.42 -23.53 -14.48
C PHE A 269 5.56 -24.68 -13.96
N VAL A 270 4.35 -24.86 -14.50
CA VAL A 270 3.48 -25.99 -14.15
C VAL A 270 4.11 -27.32 -14.54
N GLU A 271 4.70 -27.38 -15.74
CA GLU A 271 5.47 -28.54 -16.19
C GLU A 271 6.65 -28.81 -15.24
N TYR A 272 7.43 -27.78 -14.88
CA TYR A 272 8.54 -27.89 -13.93
C TYR A 272 8.10 -28.45 -12.58
N LEU A 273 6.96 -27.98 -12.03
CA LEU A 273 6.44 -28.49 -10.76
C LEU A 273 6.08 -29.98 -10.86
N THR A 274 5.52 -30.40 -11.99
CA THR A 274 5.10 -31.79 -12.24
C THR A 274 6.29 -32.71 -12.39
N GLU A 275 7.29 -32.33 -13.21
CA GLU A 275 8.49 -33.12 -13.45
C GLU A 275 9.33 -33.34 -12.17
N ASN A 276 9.30 -32.38 -11.25
CA ASN A 276 10.01 -32.47 -9.97
C ASN A 276 9.15 -33.08 -8.84
N GLY A 277 7.93 -33.56 -9.14
CA GLY A 277 7.05 -34.21 -8.17
C GLY A 277 6.56 -33.28 -7.05
N ILE A 278 6.57 -31.97 -7.28
CA ILE A 278 6.05 -30.97 -6.33
C ILE A 278 4.52 -30.98 -6.33
N VAL A 279 3.93 -31.24 -7.49
CA VAL A 279 2.49 -31.41 -7.71
C VAL A 279 2.23 -32.75 -8.39
N PRO A 280 1.05 -33.37 -8.20
CA PRO A 280 0.73 -34.64 -8.85
C PRO A 280 0.74 -34.52 -10.37
N SER A 281 1.28 -35.52 -11.06
CA SER A 281 1.10 -35.66 -12.51
C SER A 281 -0.39 -35.79 -12.81
N ARG A 282 -0.87 -34.97 -13.74
CA ARG A 282 -2.24 -35.06 -14.24
C ARG A 282 -2.33 -36.27 -15.17
N ASN A 283 -3.29 -37.15 -14.89
CA ASN A 283 -3.62 -38.30 -15.74
C ASN A 283 -4.44 -37.87 -16.95
#